data_AF-A0A966B995-F1
#
_entry.id   AF-A0A966B995-F1
#
_cell.length_a   1.000
_cell.length_b   1.000
_cell.length_c   1.000
_cell.angle_alpha   90.00
_cell.angle_beta   90.00
_cell.angle_gamma   90.00
#
_symmetry.space_group_name_H-M   'P 1'
#
loop_
_entity.id
_entity.type
_entity.pdbx_description
1 polymer ?
#
loop_
_entity_poly.entity_id
_entity_poly.type
_entity_poly.pdbx_seq_one_letter_code
_entity_poly.pdbx_strand_id
1 'polypeptide(L)'
;MRFERLVIEADENTFSLDFHPRLTVISGVGRLEREGLISELVGSLTSSRAGVHAEIMADAGNRFAIFRPHGARARVIDIDASADVSDRFADETGAIDLLSLAGLDERSAKRTLRLTSTDLTTITHHDQIIRRLAALDAPTLWDLAEQVQAAQAQLDEAAADSGSSPEDAAVAARIEEQHQRFEHAQGRAEKFRKLSFVAGAIAALVAVPAALLINQAAAMGFIVVAAVVTAISFLQHRRMVVARRAETTALAAAGADSYLGFHLQRVNGLLDSEHARRHLVEAGIKHESSMATW
;
A
#
# COMPACT_ATOMS: atom_id res chain seq x y z
N MET A 1 11.50 -23.97 -9.38
CA MET A 1 12.96 -24.02 -9.25
C MET A 1 13.32 -24.56 -7.87
N ARG A 2 14.43 -25.31 -7.72
CA ARG A 2 14.91 -25.88 -6.45
C ARG A 2 16.41 -25.63 -6.27
N PHE A 3 16.87 -25.33 -5.04
CA PHE A 3 18.29 -25.31 -4.69
C PHE A 3 18.81 -26.73 -4.42
N GLU A 4 20.00 -27.05 -4.93
CA GLU A 4 20.70 -28.32 -4.69
C GLU A 4 21.94 -28.11 -3.82
N ARG A 5 22.68 -27.03 -4.05
CA ARG A 5 23.84 -26.64 -3.24
C ARG A 5 23.98 -25.12 -3.16
N LEU A 6 24.43 -24.62 -2.02
CA LEU A 6 24.86 -23.23 -1.82
C LEU A 6 26.28 -23.22 -1.28
N VAL A 7 27.16 -22.43 -1.91
CA VAL A 7 28.55 -22.25 -1.47
C VAL A 7 28.77 -20.76 -1.19
N ILE A 8 29.20 -20.44 0.02
CA ILE A 8 29.45 -19.08 0.51
C ILE A 8 30.94 -18.96 0.80
N GLU A 9 31.61 -18.06 0.11
CA GLU A 9 32.96 -17.60 0.38
C GLU A 9 32.90 -16.44 1.39
N ALA A 10 33.48 -16.65 2.58
CA ALA A 10 33.59 -15.66 3.64
C ALA A 10 35.06 -15.50 4.03
N ASP A 11 35.72 -14.50 3.44
CA ASP A 11 37.15 -14.22 3.60
C ASP A 11 38.03 -15.46 3.35
N GLU A 12 38.63 -16.04 4.39
CA GLU A 12 39.49 -17.23 4.32
C GLU A 12 38.71 -18.55 4.43
N ASN A 13 37.41 -18.49 4.73
CA ASN A 13 36.57 -19.66 4.95
C ASN A 13 35.57 -19.86 3.81
N THR A 14 35.35 -21.11 3.42
CA THR A 14 34.27 -21.49 2.50
C THR A 14 33.28 -22.37 3.23
N PHE A 15 32.00 -21.98 3.19
CA PHE A 15 30.89 -22.74 3.73
C PHE A 15 30.07 -23.34 2.59
N SER A 16 29.82 -24.65 2.62
CA SER A 16 28.98 -25.35 1.65
C SER A 16 27.79 -25.97 2.34
N LEU A 17 26.60 -25.79 1.78
CA LEU A 17 25.35 -26.37 2.23
C LEU A 17 24.70 -27.13 1.09
N ASP A 18 24.58 -28.44 1.24
CA ASP A 18 23.85 -29.30 0.32
C ASP A 18 22.39 -29.41 0.78
N PHE A 19 21.45 -29.23 -0.16
CA PHE A 19 20.03 -29.36 0.09
C PHE A 19 19.56 -30.75 -0.33
N HIS A 20 18.83 -31.42 0.56
CA HIS A 20 18.20 -32.69 0.25
C HIS A 20 17.11 -32.50 -0.83
N PRO A 21 16.98 -33.40 -1.83
CA PRO A 21 16.05 -33.25 -2.95
C PRO A 21 14.57 -33.13 -2.55
N ARG A 22 14.21 -33.58 -1.34
CA ARG A 22 12.83 -33.58 -0.80
C ARG A 22 12.61 -32.47 0.22
N LEU A 23 13.32 -32.52 1.35
CA LEU A 23 13.16 -31.60 2.46
C LEU A 23 14.47 -31.49 3.21
N THR A 24 14.92 -30.25 3.42
CA THR A 24 16.06 -29.94 4.29
C THR A 24 15.52 -29.24 5.53
N VAL A 25 15.80 -29.78 6.71
CA VAL A 25 15.43 -29.17 8.00
C VAL A 25 16.68 -28.67 8.68
N ILE A 26 16.76 -27.37 8.91
CA ILE A 26 17.86 -26.74 9.64
C ILE A 26 17.32 -26.28 10.99
N SER A 27 17.73 -26.96 12.07
CA SER A 27 17.32 -26.68 13.44
C SER A 27 18.43 -26.00 14.24
N GLY A 28 18.07 -25.35 15.35
CA GLY A 28 19.05 -24.76 16.27
C GLY A 28 19.66 -23.42 15.83
N VAL A 29 19.18 -22.84 14.73
CA VAL A 29 19.63 -21.54 14.22
C VAL A 29 18.74 -20.42 14.75
N GLY A 30 19.36 -19.32 15.18
CA GLY A 30 18.66 -18.12 15.61
C GLY A 30 17.99 -17.36 14.46
N ARG A 31 17.28 -16.27 14.79
CA ARG A 31 16.55 -15.48 13.80
C ARG A 31 17.49 -14.80 12.80
N LEU A 32 18.62 -14.27 13.27
CA LEU A 32 19.56 -13.52 12.43
C LEU A 32 20.25 -14.45 11.43
N GLU A 33 20.62 -15.65 11.86
CA GLU A 33 21.27 -16.67 11.03
C GLU A 33 20.33 -17.17 9.94
N ARG A 34 19.03 -17.35 10.26
CA ARG A 34 18.02 -17.71 9.25
C ARG A 34 17.84 -16.61 8.19
N GLU A 35 17.74 -15.36 8.62
CA GLU A 35 17.62 -14.22 7.69
C GLU A 35 18.91 -14.03 6.87
N GLY A 36 20.08 -14.33 7.47
CA GLY A 36 21.36 -14.39 6.79
C GLY A 36 21.36 -15.46 5.69
N LEU A 37 20.98 -16.70 6.00
CA LEU A 37 20.90 -17.78 5.02
C LEU A 37 19.94 -17.46 3.87
N ILE A 38 18.77 -16.89 4.16
CA ILE A 38 17.82 -16.44 3.12
C ILE A 38 18.47 -15.34 2.26
N SER A 39 19.22 -14.42 2.87
CA SER A 39 19.91 -13.37 2.14
C SER A 39 21.00 -13.92 1.23
N GLU A 40 21.74 -14.95 1.64
CA GLU A 40 22.75 -15.59 0.77
C GLU A 40 22.09 -16.42 -0.35
N LEU A 41 20.99 -17.13 -0.06
CA LEU A 41 20.19 -17.83 -1.09
C LEU A 41 19.72 -16.86 -2.17
N VAL A 42 19.11 -15.74 -1.77
CA VAL A 42 18.68 -14.69 -2.71
C VAL A 42 19.88 -14.03 -3.38
N GLY A 43 20.94 -13.78 -2.62
CA GLY A 43 22.22 -13.22 -3.06
C GLY A 43 22.81 -13.97 -4.24
N SER A 44 22.79 -15.30 -4.19
CA SER A 44 23.32 -16.15 -5.27
C SER A 44 22.63 -15.93 -6.63
N LEU A 45 21.36 -15.53 -6.60
CA LEU A 45 20.51 -15.38 -7.78
C LEU A 45 20.54 -13.96 -8.36
N THR A 46 20.87 -12.95 -7.54
CA THR A 46 20.97 -11.56 -7.98
C THR A 46 22.39 -11.19 -8.46
N SER A 47 22.52 -10.03 -9.09
CA SER A 47 23.81 -9.49 -9.55
C SER A 47 24.60 -8.77 -8.45
N SER A 48 24.00 -8.50 -7.28
CA SER A 48 24.56 -7.61 -6.25
C SER A 48 25.50 -8.27 -5.24
N ARG A 49 25.55 -9.61 -5.17
CA ARG A 49 26.31 -10.36 -4.16
C ARG A 49 27.41 -11.20 -4.81
N ALA A 50 28.66 -10.85 -4.53
CA ALA A 50 29.83 -11.69 -4.83
C ALA A 50 30.11 -12.66 -3.67
N GLY A 51 30.84 -13.74 -3.97
CA GLY A 51 31.23 -14.79 -3.03
C GLY A 51 30.18 -15.87 -2.81
N VAL A 52 29.05 -15.84 -3.51
CA VAL A 52 27.93 -16.77 -3.23
C VAL A 52 27.51 -17.51 -4.49
N HIS A 53 27.82 -18.79 -4.52
CA HIS A 53 27.55 -19.68 -5.65
C HIS A 53 26.39 -20.60 -5.32
N ALA A 54 25.61 -20.97 -6.33
CA ALA A 54 24.47 -21.87 -6.14
C ALA A 54 24.36 -22.88 -7.27
N GLU A 55 23.98 -24.10 -6.93
CA GLU A 55 23.52 -25.11 -7.88
C GLU A 55 22.02 -25.25 -7.72
N ILE A 56 21.31 -25.18 -8.84
CA ILE A 56 19.86 -25.14 -8.89
C ILE A 56 19.33 -26.09 -9.95
N MET A 57 18.15 -26.63 -9.71
CA MET A 57 17.36 -27.35 -10.70
C MET A 57 16.17 -26.48 -11.11
N ALA A 58 16.08 -26.18 -12.41
CA ALA A 58 14.94 -25.49 -12.98
C ALA A 58 13.71 -26.41 -13.05
N ASP A 59 12.51 -25.84 -13.20
CA ASP A 59 11.27 -26.62 -13.27
C ASP A 59 11.19 -27.50 -14.52
N ALA A 60 11.90 -27.11 -15.59
CA ALA A 60 12.07 -27.91 -16.80
C ALA A 60 13.02 -29.12 -16.61
N GLY A 61 13.64 -29.26 -15.43
CA GLY A 61 14.54 -30.37 -15.09
C GLY A 61 16.03 -30.08 -15.30
N ASN A 62 16.38 -29.02 -16.04
CA ASN A 62 17.78 -28.65 -16.29
C ASN A 62 18.49 -28.18 -15.00
N ARG A 63 19.76 -28.55 -14.85
CA ARG A 63 20.58 -28.14 -13.72
C ARG A 63 21.56 -27.03 -14.11
N PHE A 64 21.62 -26.00 -13.28
CA PHE A 64 22.49 -24.84 -13.50
C PHE A 64 23.41 -24.61 -12.30
N ALA A 65 24.68 -24.35 -12.58
CA ALA A 65 25.66 -23.85 -11.61
C ALA A 65 25.85 -22.34 -11.83
N ILE A 66 25.58 -21.56 -10.80
CA ILE A 66 25.68 -20.11 -10.79
C ILE A 66 26.92 -19.73 -10.00
N PHE A 67 27.86 -19.10 -10.67
CA PHE A 67 29.12 -18.64 -10.09
C PHE A 67 29.13 -17.13 -9.91
N ARG A 68 29.42 -16.69 -8.69
CA ARG A 68 29.56 -15.27 -8.31
C ARG A 68 30.93 -15.00 -7.69
N PRO A 69 32.05 -15.16 -8.42
CA PRO A 69 33.38 -15.00 -7.86
C PRO A 69 33.68 -13.55 -7.47
N HIS A 70 34.58 -13.35 -6.50
CA HIS A 70 35.16 -12.04 -6.20
C HIS A 70 36.10 -11.59 -7.34
N GLY A 71 35.89 -10.38 -7.85
CA GLY A 71 36.78 -9.76 -8.84
C GLY A 71 36.75 -10.38 -10.25
N ALA A 72 35.85 -11.33 -10.52
CA ALA A 72 35.65 -11.91 -11.84
C ALA A 72 34.17 -11.86 -12.26
N ARG A 73 33.90 -12.04 -13.55
CA ARG A 73 32.52 -11.99 -14.08
C ARG A 73 31.70 -13.17 -13.55
N ALA A 74 30.46 -12.87 -13.15
CA ALA A 74 29.48 -13.89 -12.81
C ALA A 74 29.17 -14.77 -14.04
N ARG A 75 28.92 -16.07 -13.80
CA ARG A 75 28.64 -17.03 -14.87
C ARG A 75 27.50 -17.97 -14.49
N VAL A 76 26.78 -18.44 -15.50
CA VAL A 76 25.79 -19.52 -15.36
C VAL A 76 26.18 -20.65 -16.31
N ILE A 77 26.45 -21.82 -15.75
CA ILE A 77 26.83 -23.01 -16.48
C ILE A 77 25.66 -23.98 -16.46
N ASP A 78 25.24 -24.46 -17.63
CA ASP A 78 24.37 -25.62 -17.75
C ASP A 78 25.20 -26.86 -17.45
N ILE A 79 24.88 -27.53 -16.34
CA ILE A 79 25.65 -28.66 -15.83
C ILE A 79 25.47 -29.86 -16.77
N ASP A 80 24.26 -30.07 -17.28
CA ASP A 80 23.92 -31.22 -18.10
C ASP A 80 24.52 -31.09 -19.51
N ALA A 81 24.49 -29.88 -20.08
CA ALA A 81 25.13 -29.58 -21.36
C ALA A 81 26.64 -29.28 -21.24
N SER A 82 27.17 -29.12 -20.03
CA SER A 82 28.55 -28.65 -19.77
C SER A 82 28.91 -27.40 -20.56
N ALA A 83 27.97 -26.45 -20.65
CA ALA A 83 28.08 -25.28 -21.50
C ALA A 83 27.89 -23.99 -20.70
N ASP A 84 28.69 -22.96 -21.01
CA ASP A 84 28.45 -21.61 -20.49
C ASP A 84 27.24 -21.00 -21.20
N VAL A 85 26.20 -20.71 -20.43
CA VAL A 85 24.93 -20.14 -20.89
C VAL A 85 24.68 -18.75 -20.32
N SER A 86 25.74 -18.09 -19.80
CA SER A 86 25.66 -16.79 -19.14
C SER A 86 24.96 -15.74 -19.98
N ASP A 87 25.20 -15.72 -21.29
CA ASP A 87 24.62 -14.73 -22.20
C ASP A 87 23.09 -14.82 -22.32
N ARG A 88 22.47 -15.96 -21.97
CA ARG A 88 21.00 -16.10 -21.91
C ARG A 88 20.38 -15.36 -20.74
N PHE A 89 21.16 -15.12 -19.69
CA PHE A 89 20.72 -14.57 -18.42
C PHE A 89 21.35 -13.20 -18.12
N ALA A 90 22.22 -12.72 -19.00
CA ALA A 90 22.86 -11.42 -18.88
C ALA A 90 21.95 -10.33 -19.44
N ASP A 91 21.88 -9.20 -18.73
CA ASP A 91 21.25 -7.98 -19.24
C ASP A 91 22.16 -7.23 -20.24
N GLU A 92 21.70 -6.07 -20.72
CA GLU A 92 22.46 -5.21 -21.65
C GLU A 92 23.82 -4.75 -21.09
N THR A 93 23.97 -4.75 -19.76
CA THR A 93 25.22 -4.39 -19.07
C THR A 93 26.13 -5.60 -18.83
N GLY A 94 25.68 -6.81 -19.17
CA GLY A 94 26.38 -8.06 -18.94
C GLY A 94 26.23 -8.61 -17.51
N ALA A 95 25.39 -7.97 -16.68
CA ALA A 95 25.08 -8.41 -15.33
C ALA A 95 24.03 -9.52 -15.36
N ILE A 96 24.22 -10.54 -14.52
CA ILE A 96 23.33 -11.69 -14.45
C ILE A 96 22.43 -11.53 -13.24
N ASP A 97 21.13 -11.30 -13.46
CA ASP A 97 20.12 -11.26 -12.41
C ASP A 97 18.96 -12.21 -12.74
N LEU A 98 18.98 -13.38 -12.09
CA LEU A 98 18.01 -14.44 -12.32
C LEU A 98 16.65 -14.11 -11.68
N LEU A 99 16.61 -13.24 -10.68
CA LEU A 99 15.36 -12.84 -10.02
C LEU A 99 14.55 -11.90 -10.92
N SER A 100 15.23 -10.94 -11.54
CA SER A 100 14.61 -10.01 -12.48
C SER A 100 13.95 -10.73 -13.67
N LEU A 101 14.55 -11.82 -14.16
CA LEU A 101 13.95 -12.67 -15.19
C LEU A 101 12.66 -13.37 -14.75
N ALA A 102 12.52 -13.66 -13.46
CA ALA A 102 11.30 -14.20 -12.87
C ALA A 102 10.29 -13.10 -12.47
N GLY A 103 10.57 -11.82 -12.76
CA GLY A 103 9.74 -10.69 -12.34
C GLY A 103 9.78 -10.44 -10.83
N LEU A 104 10.84 -10.87 -10.14
CA LEU A 104 11.01 -10.72 -8.70
C LEU A 104 12.12 -9.71 -8.40
N ASP A 105 11.86 -8.80 -7.47
CA ASP A 105 12.92 -8.02 -6.82
C ASP A 105 13.46 -8.76 -5.57
N GLU A 106 14.60 -8.30 -5.04
CA GLU A 106 15.26 -8.93 -3.89
C GLU A 106 14.33 -9.02 -2.67
N ARG A 107 13.53 -7.97 -2.44
CA ARG A 107 12.59 -7.89 -1.32
C ARG A 107 11.46 -8.92 -1.45
N SER A 108 10.89 -9.04 -2.64
CA SER A 108 9.81 -9.97 -2.95
C SER A 108 10.32 -11.40 -2.94
N ALA A 109 11.53 -11.65 -3.45
CA ALA A 109 12.19 -12.95 -3.38
C ALA A 109 12.41 -13.39 -1.92
N LYS A 110 12.96 -12.50 -1.06
CA LYS A 110 13.13 -12.77 0.38
C LYS A 110 11.81 -13.08 1.08
N ARG A 111 10.73 -12.36 0.73
CA ARG A 111 9.39 -12.62 1.25
C ARG A 111 8.86 -13.98 0.78
N THR A 112 9.00 -14.32 -0.50
CA THR A 112 8.51 -15.59 -1.06
C THR A 112 9.24 -16.81 -0.48
N LEU A 113 10.54 -16.68 -0.20
CA LEU A 113 11.33 -17.75 0.44
C LEU A 113 11.04 -17.90 1.94
N ARG A 114 10.23 -17.02 2.53
CA ARG A 114 9.90 -17.02 3.95
C ARG A 114 8.42 -17.32 4.16
N LEU A 115 8.15 -18.51 4.70
CA LEU A 115 6.84 -18.86 5.23
C LEU A 115 6.85 -18.73 6.77
N THR A 116 5.92 -17.97 7.33
CA THR A 116 5.77 -17.78 8.77
C THR A 116 4.49 -18.43 9.30
N SER A 117 4.34 -18.49 10.62
CA SER A 117 3.11 -18.96 11.27
C SER A 117 1.88 -18.15 10.81
N THR A 118 2.04 -16.84 10.58
CA THR A 118 0.96 -15.98 10.07
C THR A 118 0.52 -16.38 8.67
N ASP A 119 1.46 -16.75 7.81
CA ASP A 119 1.17 -17.18 6.44
C ASP A 119 0.44 -18.53 6.46
N LEU A 120 0.88 -19.45 7.33
CA LEU A 120 0.24 -20.74 7.54
C LEU A 120 -1.20 -20.60 8.06
N THR A 121 -1.46 -19.67 8.98
CA THR A 121 -2.83 -19.42 9.49
C THR A 121 -3.76 -18.85 8.43
N THR A 122 -3.25 -17.99 7.54
CA THR A 122 -4.06 -17.34 6.49
C THR A 122 -4.49 -18.35 5.41
N ILE A 123 -3.56 -19.21 4.98
CA ILE A 123 -3.84 -20.29 4.02
C ILE A 123 -4.84 -21.30 4.62
N THR A 124 -4.65 -21.67 5.89
CA THR A 124 -5.54 -22.63 6.57
C THR A 124 -6.98 -22.11 6.69
N HIS A 125 -7.17 -20.83 6.95
CA HIS A 125 -8.51 -20.23 7.06
C HIS A 125 -9.22 -20.18 5.69
N HIS A 126 -8.50 -19.79 4.63
CA HIS A 126 -9.05 -19.76 3.27
C HIS A 126 -9.44 -21.17 2.78
N ASP A 127 -8.59 -22.16 3.00
CA ASP A 127 -8.86 -23.56 2.65
C ASP A 127 -10.04 -24.14 3.44
N GLN A 128 -10.20 -23.75 4.71
CA GLN A 128 -11.36 -24.15 5.52
C GLN A 128 -12.66 -23.54 5.00
N ILE A 129 -12.64 -22.28 4.55
CA ILE A 129 -13.80 -21.64 3.91
C ILE A 129 -14.14 -22.36 2.61
N ILE A 130 -13.16 -22.61 1.74
CA ILE A 130 -13.38 -23.33 0.47
C ILE A 130 -13.93 -24.73 0.73
N ARG A 131 -13.40 -25.47 1.71
CA ARG A 131 -13.94 -26.81 2.06
C ARG A 131 -15.36 -26.75 2.59
N ARG A 132 -15.72 -25.73 3.37
CA ARG A 132 -17.09 -25.54 3.87
C ARG A 132 -18.05 -25.19 2.75
N LEU A 133 -17.64 -24.28 1.85
CA LEU A 133 -18.43 -23.90 0.67
C LEU A 133 -18.58 -25.06 -0.31
N ALA A 134 -17.54 -25.86 -0.52
CA ALA A 134 -17.60 -27.05 -1.38
C ALA A 134 -18.47 -28.18 -0.82
N ALA A 135 -18.78 -28.16 0.49
CA ALA A 135 -19.70 -29.10 1.12
C ALA A 135 -21.18 -28.66 1.01
N LEU A 136 -21.43 -27.42 0.60
CA LEU A 136 -22.77 -26.91 0.34
C LEU A 136 -23.17 -27.18 -1.12
N ASP A 137 -24.47 -27.23 -1.37
CA ASP A 137 -24.99 -27.37 -2.73
C ASP A 137 -24.72 -26.09 -3.53
N ALA A 138 -23.87 -26.20 -4.56
CA ALA A 138 -23.38 -25.06 -5.31
C ALA A 138 -24.48 -24.23 -5.99
N PRO A 139 -25.49 -24.81 -6.65
CA PRO A 139 -26.63 -24.07 -7.20
C PRO A 139 -27.37 -23.24 -6.15
N THR A 140 -27.68 -23.85 -5.01
CA THR A 140 -28.38 -23.15 -3.90
C THR A 140 -27.55 -21.97 -3.37
N LEU A 141 -26.22 -22.12 -3.29
CA LEU A 141 -25.33 -21.04 -2.86
C LEU A 141 -25.30 -19.88 -3.85
N TRP A 142 -25.26 -20.16 -5.16
CA TRP A 142 -25.31 -19.12 -6.19
C TRP A 142 -26.66 -18.40 -6.20
N ASP A 143 -27.77 -19.13 -6.05
CA ASP A 143 -29.11 -18.53 -5.97
C ASP A 143 -29.25 -17.59 -4.76
N LEU A 144 -28.69 -17.95 -3.61
CA LEU A 144 -28.68 -17.08 -2.42
C LEU A 144 -27.80 -15.85 -2.62
N ALA A 145 -26.63 -16.01 -3.24
CA ALA A 145 -25.75 -14.89 -3.57
C ALA A 145 -26.43 -13.90 -4.53
N GLU A 146 -27.11 -14.40 -5.55
CA GLU A 146 -27.88 -13.59 -6.49
C GLU A 146 -29.05 -12.87 -5.80
N GLN A 147 -29.74 -13.53 -4.87
CA GLN A 147 -30.81 -12.91 -4.07
C GLN A 147 -30.29 -11.76 -3.20
N VAL A 148 -29.14 -11.93 -2.54
CA VAL A 148 -28.50 -10.85 -1.76
C VAL A 148 -28.10 -9.69 -2.67
N GLN A 149 -27.49 -9.97 -3.83
CA GLN A 149 -27.12 -8.92 -4.79
C GLN A 149 -28.34 -8.17 -5.34
N ALA A 150 -29.40 -8.89 -5.68
CA ALA A 150 -30.64 -8.28 -6.16
C ALA A 150 -31.33 -7.45 -5.07
N ALA A 151 -31.34 -7.92 -3.82
CA ALA A 151 -31.90 -7.18 -2.70
C ALA A 151 -31.08 -5.92 -2.37
N GLN A 152 -29.75 -5.99 -2.46
CA GLN A 152 -28.88 -4.83 -2.33
C GLN A 152 -29.11 -3.81 -3.45
N ALA A 153 -29.20 -4.26 -4.70
CA ALA A 153 -29.49 -3.38 -5.84
C ALA A 153 -30.86 -2.68 -5.70
N GLN A 154 -31.88 -3.39 -5.22
CA GLN A 154 -33.21 -2.82 -4.94
C GLN A 154 -33.18 -1.81 -3.80
N LEU A 155 -32.35 -2.04 -2.77
CA LEU A 155 -32.14 -1.07 -1.69
C LEU A 155 -31.44 0.19 -2.18
N ASP A 156 -30.42 0.04 -3.03
CA ASP A 156 -29.68 1.16 -3.62
C ASP A 156 -30.56 1.97 -4.59
N GLU A 157 -31.39 1.31 -5.40
CA GLU A 157 -32.38 1.95 -6.27
C GLU A 157 -33.45 2.68 -5.45
N ALA A 158 -34.02 2.04 -4.43
CA ALA A 158 -34.98 2.68 -3.53
C ALA A 158 -34.36 3.88 -2.80
N ALA A 159 -33.08 3.82 -2.44
CA ALA A 159 -32.36 4.93 -1.82
C ALA A 159 -32.10 6.07 -2.81
N ALA A 160 -31.81 5.77 -4.08
CA ALA A 160 -31.62 6.75 -5.15
C ALA A 160 -32.94 7.46 -5.50
N ASP A 161 -34.03 6.70 -5.67
CA ASP A 161 -35.37 7.23 -5.95
C ASP A 161 -35.93 8.06 -4.80
N SER A 162 -35.60 7.68 -3.57
CA SER A 162 -35.98 8.44 -2.38
C SER A 162 -35.18 9.73 -2.23
N GLY A 163 -34.05 9.90 -2.92
CA GLY A 163 -33.04 10.88 -2.52
C GLY A 163 -32.23 11.63 -3.57
N SER A 164 -32.52 11.52 -4.86
CA SER A 164 -31.88 12.41 -5.83
C SER A 164 -32.65 12.58 -7.13
N SER A 165 -33.21 13.77 -7.36
CA SER A 165 -33.30 14.27 -8.73
C SER A 165 -31.88 14.35 -9.30
N PRO A 166 -31.64 14.03 -10.59
CA PRO A 166 -30.33 14.21 -11.22
C PRO A 166 -29.76 15.62 -11.04
N GLU A 167 -30.64 16.62 -10.90
CA GLU A 167 -30.27 18.02 -10.65
C GLU A 167 -29.76 18.22 -9.21
N ASP A 168 -30.37 17.58 -8.21
CA ASP A 168 -29.97 17.67 -6.80
C ASP A 168 -28.66 16.93 -6.53
N ALA A 169 -28.41 15.82 -7.22
CA ALA A 169 -27.14 15.10 -7.17
C ALA A 169 -25.97 15.96 -7.67
N ALA A 170 -26.17 16.71 -8.77
CA ALA A 170 -25.16 17.60 -9.32
C ALA A 170 -24.85 18.79 -8.39
N VAL A 171 -25.89 19.37 -7.78
CA VAL A 171 -25.75 20.45 -6.79
C VAL A 171 -25.03 19.96 -5.53
N ALA A 172 -25.41 18.77 -5.02
CA ALA A 172 -24.77 18.15 -3.87
C ALA A 172 -23.30 17.80 -4.13
N ALA A 173 -22.98 17.20 -5.28
CA ALA A 173 -21.62 16.88 -5.67
C ALA A 173 -20.73 18.13 -5.75
N ARG A 174 -21.29 19.24 -6.27
CA ARG A 174 -20.58 20.54 -6.32
C ARG A 174 -20.33 21.11 -4.93
N ILE A 175 -21.28 21.01 -4.01
CA ILE A 175 -21.11 21.44 -2.61
C ILE A 175 -20.06 20.59 -1.90
N GLU A 176 -20.12 19.26 -2.06
CA GLU A 176 -19.17 18.30 -1.48
C GLU A 176 -17.73 18.58 -1.96
N GLU A 177 -17.54 18.80 -3.27
CA GLU A 177 -16.23 19.12 -3.82
C GLU A 177 -15.65 20.40 -3.21
N GLN A 178 -16.47 21.44 -3.03
CA GLN A 178 -16.01 22.69 -2.39
C GLN A 178 -15.75 22.51 -0.89
N HIS A 179 -16.55 21.69 -0.19
CA HIS A 179 -16.34 21.37 1.22
C HIS A 179 -15.03 20.61 1.44
N GLN A 180 -14.74 19.59 0.62
CA GLN A 180 -13.48 18.85 0.66
C GLN A 180 -12.27 19.75 0.38
N ARG A 181 -12.39 20.67 -0.60
CA ARG A 181 -11.34 21.67 -0.87
C ARG A 181 -11.11 22.61 0.31
N PHE A 182 -12.17 22.98 1.03
CA PHE A 182 -12.10 23.79 2.25
C PHE A 182 -11.42 23.02 3.39
N GLU A 183 -11.86 21.79 3.70
CA GLU A 183 -11.27 20.91 4.72
C GLU A 183 -9.77 20.66 4.46
N HIS A 184 -9.38 20.37 3.22
CA HIS A 184 -7.98 20.21 2.85
C HIS A 184 -7.16 21.50 2.96
N ALA A 185 -7.77 22.67 2.73
CA ALA A 185 -7.11 23.95 2.92
C ALA A 185 -6.98 24.32 4.41
N GLN A 186 -8.01 24.06 5.21
CA GLN A 186 -8.01 24.26 6.66
C GLN A 186 -7.00 23.35 7.36
N GLY A 187 -7.00 22.05 7.06
CA GLY A 187 -6.07 21.10 7.64
C GLY A 187 -4.61 21.43 7.35
N ARG A 188 -4.29 21.94 6.14
CA ARG A 188 -2.95 22.46 5.82
C ARG A 188 -2.64 23.73 6.62
N ALA A 189 -3.54 24.71 6.61
CA ALA A 189 -3.33 25.96 7.33
C ALA A 189 -3.13 25.74 8.84
N GLU A 190 -3.87 24.82 9.47
CA GLU A 190 -3.71 24.50 10.89
C GLU A 190 -2.40 23.78 11.21
N LYS A 191 -2.00 22.79 10.39
CA LYS A 191 -0.71 22.11 10.54
C LYS A 191 0.45 23.09 10.43
N PHE A 192 0.43 23.94 9.40
CA PHE A 192 1.46 24.94 9.19
C PHE A 192 1.43 26.05 10.24
N ARG A 193 0.26 26.49 10.72
CA ARG A 193 0.17 27.47 11.81
C ARG A 193 0.85 26.98 13.09
N LYS A 194 0.60 25.73 13.49
CA LYS A 194 1.23 25.13 14.69
C LYS A 194 2.74 25.00 14.52
N LEU A 195 3.20 24.48 13.37
CA LEU A 195 4.63 24.35 13.05
C LEU A 195 5.31 25.71 12.91
N SER A 196 4.67 26.70 12.28
CA SER A 196 5.22 28.04 12.07
C SER A 196 5.35 28.81 13.38
N PHE A 197 4.41 28.63 14.30
CA PHE A 197 4.46 29.27 15.62
C PHE A 197 5.63 28.72 16.44
N VAL A 198 5.82 27.39 16.46
CA VAL A 198 6.93 26.75 17.17
C VAL A 198 8.28 27.08 16.54
N ALA A 199 8.41 26.94 15.21
CA ALA A 199 9.65 27.23 14.50
C ALA A 199 10.02 28.71 14.57
N GLY A 200 9.04 29.61 14.44
CA GLY A 200 9.23 31.05 14.59
C GLY A 200 9.64 31.45 16.01
N ALA A 201 9.03 30.87 17.04
CA ALA A 201 9.39 31.12 18.44
C ALA A 201 10.82 30.65 18.76
N ILE A 202 11.21 29.47 18.30
CA ILE A 202 12.57 28.94 18.46
C ILE A 202 13.57 29.82 17.71
N ALA A 203 13.29 30.17 16.45
CA ALA A 203 14.17 31.03 15.66
C ALA A 203 14.36 32.42 16.31
N ALA A 204 13.30 33.02 16.85
CA ALA A 204 13.37 34.29 17.56
C ALA A 204 14.19 34.19 18.87
N LEU A 205 14.01 33.11 19.64
CA LEU A 205 14.76 32.85 20.87
C LEU A 205 16.25 32.59 20.63
N VAL A 206 16.60 31.91 19.53
CA VAL A 206 17.99 31.58 19.17
C VAL A 206 18.71 32.76 18.49
N ALA A 207 17.98 33.66 17.81
CA ALA A 207 18.58 34.80 17.11
C ALA A 207 19.36 35.76 18.04
N VAL A 208 18.86 36.00 19.26
CA VAL A 208 19.50 36.89 20.24
C VAL A 208 20.85 36.32 20.75
N PRO A 209 20.95 35.09 21.27
CA PRO A 209 22.23 34.52 21.69
C PRO A 209 23.17 34.26 20.50
N ALA A 210 22.66 33.93 19.31
CA ALA A 210 23.49 33.78 18.11
C ALA A 210 24.18 35.10 17.68
N ALA A 211 23.50 36.24 17.86
CA ALA A 211 24.08 37.56 17.61
C ALA A 211 25.19 37.92 18.61
N LEU A 212 25.08 37.45 19.85
CA LEU A 212 26.03 37.75 20.93
C LEU A 212 27.24 36.79 20.96
N LEU A 213 27.05 35.52 20.61
CA LEU A 213 28.05 34.45 20.81
C LEU A 213 28.78 34.00 19.55
N ILE A 214 28.21 34.20 18.35
CA ILE A 214 28.74 33.62 17.11
C ILE A 214 29.17 34.72 16.13
N ASN A 215 28.23 35.32 15.42
CA ASN A 215 28.47 36.40 14.45
C ASN A 215 27.12 37.01 14.01
N GLN A 216 27.11 38.30 13.66
CA GLN A 216 25.92 39.03 13.22
C GLN A 216 25.27 38.43 11.95
N ALA A 217 26.08 37.82 11.08
CA ALA A 217 25.61 37.12 9.89
C ALA A 217 24.76 35.86 10.22
N ALA A 218 25.06 35.17 11.33
CA ALA A 218 24.29 34.00 11.76
C ALA A 218 22.90 34.39 12.28
N ALA A 219 22.80 35.50 13.02
CA ALA A 219 21.53 36.03 13.50
C ALA A 219 20.61 36.47 12.35
N MET A 220 21.17 37.08 11.29
CA MET A 220 20.44 37.40 10.05
C MET A 220 19.83 36.16 9.41
N GLY A 221 20.55 35.03 9.38
CA GLY A 221 20.04 33.75 8.86
C GLY A 221 18.77 33.28 9.58
N PHE A 222 18.74 33.35 10.92
CA PHE A 222 17.56 32.95 11.71
C PHE A 222 16.36 33.89 11.50
N ILE A 223 16.60 35.18 11.33
CA ILE A 223 15.54 36.17 11.03
C ILE A 223 14.92 35.89 9.65
N VAL A 224 15.74 35.56 8.64
CA VAL A 224 15.24 35.19 7.30
C VAL A 224 14.38 33.93 7.35
N VAL A 225 14.81 32.91 8.11
CA VAL A 225 14.01 31.68 8.30
C VAL A 225 12.67 32.00 8.95
N ALA A 226 12.64 32.84 9.99
CA ALA A 226 11.40 33.25 10.65
C ALA A 226 10.45 34.03 9.70
N ALA A 227 11.00 34.91 8.86
CA ALA A 227 10.24 35.65 7.85
C ALA A 227 9.62 34.73 6.79
N VAL A 228 10.39 33.77 6.27
CA VAL A 228 9.91 32.79 5.27
C VAL A 228 8.80 31.91 5.85
N VAL A 229 8.98 31.41 7.07
CA VAL A 229 7.98 30.59 7.77
C VAL A 229 6.67 31.36 7.99
N THR A 230 6.76 32.65 8.34
CA THR A 230 5.60 33.53 8.52
C THR A 230 4.89 33.80 7.18
N ALA A 231 5.64 34.05 6.10
CA ALA A 231 5.08 34.26 4.76
C ALA A 231 4.32 33.04 4.24
N ILE A 232 4.87 31.83 4.44
CA ILE A 232 4.21 30.57 4.07
C ILE A 232 2.89 30.40 4.83
N SER A 233 2.88 30.71 6.12
CA SER A 233 1.67 30.66 6.97
C SER A 233 0.57 31.60 6.46
N PHE A 234 0.93 32.83 6.09
CA PHE A 234 0.00 33.81 5.54
C PHE A 234 -0.59 33.40 4.17
N LEU A 235 0.23 32.84 3.29
CA LEU A 235 -0.23 32.31 2.00
C LEU A 235 -1.26 31.19 2.15
N GLN A 236 -1.05 30.28 3.11
CA GLN A 236 -2.00 29.19 3.37
C GLN A 236 -3.29 29.69 3.99
N HIS A 237 -3.22 30.67 4.89
CA HIS A 237 -4.41 31.32 5.43
C HIS A 237 -5.26 31.96 4.33
N ARG A 238 -4.62 32.66 3.38
CA ARG A 238 -5.30 33.25 2.23
C ARG A 238 -5.98 32.19 1.34
N ARG A 239 -5.32 31.04 1.10
CA ARG A 239 -5.91 29.92 0.35
C ARG A 239 -7.14 29.34 1.04
N MET A 240 -7.12 29.18 2.36
CA MET A 240 -8.28 28.75 3.14
C MET A 240 -9.45 29.75 3.04
N VAL A 241 -9.19 31.06 3.14
CA VAL A 241 -10.24 32.08 3.03
C VAL A 241 -10.91 32.06 1.64
N VAL A 242 -10.12 31.85 0.58
CA VAL A 242 -10.66 31.72 -0.78
C VAL A 242 -11.51 30.46 -0.93
N ALA A 243 -11.04 29.32 -0.40
CA ALA A 243 -11.82 28.07 -0.42
C ALA A 243 -13.14 28.19 0.35
N ARG A 244 -13.12 28.83 1.52
CA ARG A 244 -14.33 29.09 2.33
C ARG A 244 -15.35 29.95 1.58
N ARG A 245 -14.90 30.98 0.86
CA ARG A 245 -15.79 31.82 0.04
C ARG A 245 -16.42 31.04 -1.12
N ALA A 246 -15.66 30.13 -1.73
CA ALA A 246 -16.18 29.28 -2.81
C ALA A 246 -17.25 28.32 -2.28
N GLU A 247 -17.03 27.71 -1.11
CA GLU A 247 -18.01 26.87 -0.41
C GLU A 247 -19.29 27.65 -0.05
N THR A 248 -19.17 28.83 0.57
CA THR A 248 -20.35 29.65 0.92
C THR A 248 -21.14 30.09 -0.31
N THR A 249 -20.47 30.33 -1.43
CA THR A 249 -21.14 30.69 -2.69
C THR A 249 -21.90 29.49 -3.27
N ALA A 250 -21.33 28.28 -3.18
CA ALA A 250 -21.99 27.06 -3.61
C ALA A 250 -23.19 26.70 -2.72
N LEU A 251 -23.07 26.87 -1.41
CA LEU A 251 -24.16 26.67 -0.46
C LEU A 251 -25.31 27.68 -0.66
N ALA A 252 -24.98 28.97 -0.86
CA ALA A 252 -25.97 30.01 -1.14
C ALA A 252 -26.72 29.78 -2.46
N ALA A 253 -26.04 29.25 -3.48
CA ALA A 253 -26.68 28.88 -4.75
C ALA A 253 -27.70 27.73 -4.59
N ALA A 254 -27.55 26.90 -3.56
CA ALA A 254 -28.48 25.84 -3.20
C ALA A 254 -29.48 26.24 -2.10
N GLY A 255 -29.53 27.53 -1.73
CA GLY A 255 -30.46 28.03 -0.72
C GLY A 255 -30.16 27.59 0.71
N ALA A 256 -28.94 27.12 0.99
CA ALA A 256 -28.52 26.69 2.31
C ALA A 256 -27.48 27.64 2.93
N ASP A 257 -27.66 28.00 4.20
CA ASP A 257 -26.73 28.88 4.93
C ASP A 257 -25.52 28.14 5.51
N SER A 258 -25.60 26.81 5.62
CA SER A 258 -24.51 25.97 6.14
C SER A 258 -24.55 24.56 5.56
N TYR A 259 -23.38 23.92 5.49
CA TYR A 259 -23.25 22.52 5.06
C TYR A 259 -24.09 21.56 5.91
N LEU A 260 -24.10 21.76 7.24
CA LEU A 260 -24.93 20.97 8.14
C LEU A 260 -26.43 21.19 7.92
N GLY A 261 -26.84 22.44 7.68
CA GLY A 261 -28.23 22.79 7.36
C GLY A 261 -28.70 22.17 6.03
N PHE A 262 -27.83 22.16 5.01
CA PHE A 262 -28.08 21.49 3.74
C PHE A 262 -28.34 19.99 3.92
N HIS A 263 -27.49 19.30 4.70
CA HIS A 263 -27.67 17.87 4.99
C HIS A 263 -28.93 17.57 5.80
N LEU A 264 -29.29 18.41 6.77
CA LEU A 264 -30.51 18.25 7.56
C LEU A 264 -31.77 18.49 6.73
N GLN A 265 -31.76 19.50 5.85
CA GLN A 265 -32.88 19.80 4.96
C GLN A 265 -33.06 18.70 3.91
N ARG A 266 -31.95 18.14 3.41
CA ARG A 266 -31.98 16.95 2.55
C ARG A 266 -32.62 15.78 3.28
N VAL A 267 -32.11 15.41 4.46
CA VAL A 267 -32.65 14.30 5.27
C VAL A 267 -34.12 14.48 5.61
N ASN A 268 -34.57 15.70 5.92
CA ASN A 268 -35.98 15.97 6.15
C ASN A 268 -36.83 15.85 4.86
N GLY A 269 -36.30 16.27 3.71
CA GLY A 269 -36.95 16.08 2.41
C GLY A 269 -37.10 14.60 2.02
N LEU A 270 -36.14 13.75 2.40
CA LEU A 270 -36.20 12.29 2.21
C LEU A 270 -37.35 11.62 2.99
N LEU A 271 -37.78 12.22 4.10
CA LEU A 271 -38.77 11.66 5.01
C LEU A 271 -40.22 12.07 4.69
N ASP A 272 -40.42 13.05 3.81
CA ASP A 272 -41.73 13.68 3.56
C ASP A 272 -42.59 12.92 2.53
N SER A 273 -42.00 12.00 1.75
CA SER A 273 -42.74 11.19 0.76
C SER A 273 -43.10 9.80 1.31
N GLU A 274 -44.36 9.63 1.69
CA GLU A 274 -44.88 8.39 2.27
C GLU A 274 -44.71 7.14 1.37
N HIS A 275 -44.62 7.34 0.05
CA HIS A 275 -44.37 6.28 -0.93
C HIS A 275 -42.90 5.82 -0.92
N ALA A 276 -41.95 6.76 -0.92
CA ALA A 276 -40.51 6.44 -0.92
C ALA A 276 -40.09 5.79 0.39
N ARG A 277 -40.65 6.26 1.52
CA ARG A 277 -40.49 5.63 2.84
C ARG A 277 -40.92 4.16 2.84
N ARG A 278 -42.08 3.85 2.25
CA ARG A 278 -42.57 2.46 2.19
C ARG A 278 -41.66 1.57 1.34
N HIS A 279 -41.25 2.06 0.18
CA HIS A 279 -40.38 1.32 -0.73
C HIS A 279 -38.98 1.06 -0.13
N LEU A 280 -38.40 2.05 0.57
CA LEU A 280 -37.12 1.92 1.24
C LEU A 280 -37.18 0.91 2.41
N VAL A 281 -38.25 0.95 3.21
CA VAL A 281 -38.46 -0.01 4.31
C VAL A 281 -38.63 -1.43 3.78
N GLU A 282 -39.40 -1.61 2.70
CA GLU A 282 -39.61 -2.91 2.07
C GLU A 282 -38.30 -3.48 1.48
N ALA A 283 -37.52 -2.65 0.78
CA ALA A 283 -36.21 -3.05 0.26
C ALA A 283 -35.22 -3.39 1.38
N GLY A 284 -35.25 -2.64 2.49
CA GLY A 284 -34.42 -2.90 3.67
C GLY A 284 -34.74 -4.24 4.33
N ILE A 285 -36.03 -4.55 4.53
CA ILE A 285 -36.48 -5.84 5.08
C ILE A 285 -36.07 -7.00 4.17
N LYS A 286 -36.17 -6.82 2.85
CA LYS A 286 -35.77 -7.83 1.87
C LYS A 286 -34.26 -8.06 1.87
N HIS A 287 -33.45 -7.01 2.00
CA HIS A 287 -32.00 -7.12 2.15
C HIS A 287 -31.61 -7.82 3.45
N GLU A 288 -32.22 -7.45 4.59
CA GLU A 288 -31.92 -8.05 5.90
C GLU A 288 -32.27 -9.55 5.93
N SER A 289 -33.43 -9.93 5.38
CA SER A 289 -33.83 -11.35 5.30
C SER A 289 -32.96 -12.18 4.35
N SER A 290 -32.55 -11.60 3.21
CA SER A 290 -31.63 -12.26 2.27
C SER A 290 -30.24 -12.46 2.90
N MET A 291 -29.73 -11.43 3.60
CA MET A 291 -28.46 -11.48 4.33
C MET A 291 -28.48 -12.44 5.52
N ALA A 292 -29.63 -12.63 6.18
CA ALA A 292 -29.75 -13.59 7.27
C ALA A 292 -29.78 -15.05 6.78
N THR A 293 -30.17 -15.26 5.53
CA THR A 293 -30.22 -16.59 4.89
C THR A 293 -28.87 -16.98 4.28
N TRP A 294 -28.08 -15.98 3.86
CA TRP A 294 -26.70 -16.10 3.37
C TRP A 294 -25.69 -16.36 4.50
#